data_AF-A0A941JC08-F1
#
_entry.id   AF-A0A941JC08-F1
#
_cell.length_a   1.000
_cell.length_b   1.000
_cell.length_c   1.000
_cell.angle_alpha   90.00
_cell.angle_beta   90.00
_cell.angle_gamma   90.00
#
_symmetry.space_group_name_H-M   'P 1'
#
loop_
_entity.id
_entity.type
_entity.pdbx_description
1 polymer ?
#
loop_
_entity_poly.entity_id
_entity_poly.type
_entity_poly.pdbx_seq_one_letter_code
_entity_poly.pdbx_strand_id
1 'polypeptide(L)' 'MTSATLVVKDSFNYFKEQLGLENEPMQTASFPSPFPYKKLVKVLVPNDLPDINCLSVEEFSETAATILLLPLRQRKGE' A
#
# COMPACT_ATOMS: atom_id res chain seq x y z
N MET A 1 -8.08 18.39 11.74
CA MET A 1 -7.62 18.02 10.39
C MET A 1 -8.14 16.63 10.06
N THR A 2 -8.47 16.32 8.80
CA THR A 2 -9.10 15.06 8.40
C THR A 2 -8.47 14.50 7.13
N SER A 3 -8.14 13.21 7.11
CA SER A 3 -7.70 12.48 5.92
C SER A 3 -7.85 10.97 6.17
N ALA A 4 -7.88 10.19 5.09
CA ALA A 4 -7.99 8.73 5.14
C ALA A 4 -6.69 8.02 5.57
N THR A 5 -5.55 8.71 5.61
CA THR A 5 -4.22 8.10 5.74
C THR A 5 -3.30 8.77 6.76
N LEU A 6 -3.85 9.45 7.77
CA LEU A 6 -3.06 10.18 8.78
C LEU A 6 -2.32 9.28 9.78
N VAL A 7 -2.77 8.04 9.91
CA VAL A 7 -2.30 7.09 10.92
C VAL A 7 -1.22 6.19 10.31
N VAL A 8 -0.07 6.11 10.98
CA VAL A 8 1.02 5.19 10.63
C VAL A 8 1.25 4.25 11.80
N LYS A 9 1.23 2.93 11.55
CA LYS A 9 1.35 1.90 12.60
C LYS A 9 0.39 2.17 13.78
N ASP A 10 -0.87 2.43 13.47
CA ASP A 10 -1.94 2.71 14.45
C ASP A 10 -1.68 3.93 15.36
N SER A 11 -0.81 4.87 14.96
CA SER A 11 -0.51 6.10 15.71
C SER A 11 -0.53 7.37 14.84
N PHE A 12 -0.87 8.50 15.45
CA PHE A 12 -0.77 9.85 14.88
C PHE A 12 0.59 10.52 15.14
N ASN A 13 1.52 9.88 15.85
CA ASN A 13 2.78 10.50 16.29
C ASN A 13 3.61 11.00 15.10
N TYR A 14 3.78 10.18 14.07
CA TYR A 14 4.51 10.59 12.86
C TYR A 14 3.93 11.88 12.28
N PHE A 15 2.61 11.97 12.19
CA PHE A 15 1.93 13.16 11.68
C PHE A 15 2.15 14.38 12.60
N LYS A 16 2.07 14.20 13.92
CA LYS A 16 2.28 15.28 14.89
C LYS A 16 3.72 15.81 14.86
N GLU A 17 4.70 14.91 14.86
CA GLU A 17 6.14 15.25 14.82
C GLU A 17 6.50 16.04 13.55
N GLN A 18 5.96 15.64 12.39
CA GLN A 18 6.20 16.37 11.14
C GLN A 18 5.65 17.79 11.14
N LEU A 19 4.68 18.09 12.02
CA LEU A 19 4.10 19.42 12.18
C LEU A 19 4.61 20.16 13.42
N GLY A 20 5.48 19.56 14.24
CA GLY A 20 5.91 20.14 15.51
C GLY A 20 4.80 20.25 16.56
N LEU A 21 3.80 19.36 16.50
CA LEU A 21 2.62 19.37 17.36
C LEU A 21 2.62 18.25 18.41
N GLU A 22 3.77 17.64 18.68
CA GLU A 22 3.93 16.54 19.63
C GLU A 22 3.49 16.88 21.06
N ASN A 23 3.68 18.13 21.48
CA ASN A 23 3.34 18.60 22.83
C ASN A 23 1.96 19.27 22.90
N GLU A 24 1.28 19.44 21.76
CA GLU A 24 0.01 20.13 21.71
C GLU A 24 -1.15 19.17 22.08
N PRO A 25 -2.03 19.57 23.03
CA PRO A 25 -3.18 18.76 23.39
C PRO A 25 -4.15 18.68 22.21
N MET A 26 -4.24 17.49 21.60
CA MET A 26 -5.09 17.23 20.45
C MET A 26 -5.93 15.98 20.64
N GLN A 27 -7.18 16.07 20.22
CA GLN A 27 -8.04 14.91 20.06
C GLN A 27 -7.75 14.25 18.71
N THR A 28 -7.60 12.93 18.74
CA THR A 28 -7.31 12.12 17.56
C THR A 28 -8.25 10.94 17.51
N ALA A 29 -8.76 10.62 16.32
CA ALA A 29 -9.66 9.50 16.10
C ALA A 29 -9.36 8.86 14.74
N SER A 30 -9.36 7.53 14.70
CA SER A 30 -9.26 6.74 13.47
C SER A 30 -10.51 5.90 13.34
N PHE A 31 -11.14 5.95 12.18
CA PHE A 31 -12.37 5.22 11.91
C PHE A 31 -12.10 4.15 10.84
N PRO A 32 -12.53 2.89 11.06
CA PRO A 32 -12.34 1.84 10.08
C PRO A 32 -13.14 2.14 8.82
N SER A 33 -12.61 1.76 7.67
CA SER A 33 -13.32 1.86 6.41
C SER A 33 -14.58 0.97 6.43
N PRO A 34 -15.72 1.45 5.87
CA PRO A 34 -16.96 0.70 5.85
C PRO A 34 -16.97 -0.43 4.80
N PHE A 35 -15.95 -0.51 3.93
CA PHE A 35 -15.92 -1.47 2.84
C PHE A 35 -15.41 -2.85 3.27
N PRO A 36 -16.09 -3.95 2.88
CA PRO A 36 -15.69 -5.30 3.24
C PRO A 36 -14.54 -5.81 2.35
N TYR A 37 -13.32 -5.30 2.55
CA TYR A 37 -12.15 -5.63 1.70
C TYR A 37 -11.90 -7.13 1.52
N LYS A 38 -12.11 -7.94 2.57
CA LYS A 38 -11.95 -9.41 2.48
C LYS A 38 -12.83 -10.07 1.42
N LYS A 39 -13.96 -9.45 1.05
CA LYS A 39 -14.90 -9.96 0.05
C LYS A 39 -14.72 -9.31 -1.31
N LEU A 40 -14.32 -8.04 -1.33
CA LEU A 40 -14.32 -7.21 -2.54
C LEU A 40 -12.94 -6.98 -3.14
N VAL A 41 -11.87 -7.35 -2.44
CA VAL A 41 -10.49 -7.13 -2.88
C VAL A 41 -9.70 -8.43 -2.83
N LYS A 42 -8.92 -8.66 -3.88
CA LYS A 42 -7.88 -9.70 -3.92
C LYS A 42 -6.52 -9.02 -3.92
N VAL A 43 -5.62 -9.51 -3.08
CA VAL A 43 -4.22 -9.06 -3.04
C VAL A 43 -3.38 -10.12 -3.75
N LEU A 44 -2.52 -9.69 -4.67
CA LEU A 44 -1.55 -10.53 -5.35
C LEU A 44 -0.16 -10.18 -4.82
N VAL A 45 0.55 -11.18 -4.27
CA VAL A 45 1.96 -11.07 -3.92
C VAL A 45 2.70 -12.12 -4.75
N PRO A 46 3.46 -11.72 -5.78
CA PRO A 46 4.25 -12.66 -6.59
C PRO A 46 5.40 -13.24 -5.76
N ASN A 47 5.66 -14.54 -5.90
CA ASN A 47 6.75 -15.23 -5.20
C ASN A 47 8.09 -15.14 -5.96
N ASP A 48 8.04 -14.69 -7.20
CA ASP A 48 9.10 -14.68 -8.20
C ASP A 48 9.57 -13.26 -8.55
N LEU A 49 9.08 -12.24 -7.83
CA LEU A 49 9.58 -10.88 -7.98
C LEU A 49 10.91 -10.73 -7.19
N PRO A 50 12.02 -10.41 -7.87
CA PRO A 50 13.32 -10.22 -7.22
C PRO A 50 13.35 -8.95 -6.37
N ASP A 51 14.29 -8.87 -5.44
CA ASP A 51 14.55 -7.64 -4.69
C ASP A 51 14.97 -6.53 -5.66
N ILE A 52 14.39 -5.34 -5.52
CA ILE A 52 14.65 -4.19 -6.38
C ILE A 52 16.14 -3.79 -6.36
N ASN A 53 16.85 -4.07 -5.26
CA ASN A 53 18.28 -3.75 -5.15
C ASN A 53 19.19 -4.77 -5.84
N CYS A 54 18.66 -5.91 -6.27
CA CYS A 54 19.43 -6.96 -6.94
C CYS A 54 19.46 -6.83 -8.46
N LEU A 55 18.66 -5.94 -9.05
CA LEU A 55 18.52 -5.75 -10.49
C LEU A 55 18.77 -4.30 -10.91
N SER A 56 19.02 -4.10 -12.19
CA SER A 56 18.84 -2.78 -12.80
C SER A 56 17.34 -2.39 -12.80
N VAL A 57 17.08 -1.08 -12.92
CA VAL A 57 15.71 -0.55 -12.97
C VAL A 57 14.96 -1.13 -14.18
N GLU A 58 15.65 -1.30 -15.30
CA GLU A 58 15.13 -1.87 -16.53
C GLU A 58 14.69 -3.33 -16.33
N GLU A 59 15.56 -4.19 -15.81
CA GLU A 59 15.25 -5.61 -15.56
C GLU A 59 14.12 -5.80 -14.56
N PHE A 60 14.10 -5.00 -13.48
CA PHE A 60 13.01 -5.02 -12.51
C PHE A 60 11.68 -4.61 -13.15
N SER A 61 11.70 -3.56 -13.97
CA SER A 61 10.50 -3.06 -14.67
C SER A 61 9.93 -4.09 -15.63
N GLU A 62 10.77 -4.78 -16.40
CA GLU A 62 10.36 -5.86 -17.31
C GLU A 62 9.76 -7.06 -16.55
N THR A 63 10.38 -7.44 -15.44
CA THR A 63 9.90 -8.54 -14.59
C THR A 63 8.54 -8.21 -13.98
N ALA A 64 8.40 -7.01 -13.41
CA ALA A 64 7.14 -6.54 -12.85
C ALA A 64 6.02 -6.46 -13.90
N ALA A 65 6.33 -5.95 -15.10
CA ALA A 65 5.38 -5.91 -16.21
C ALA A 65 4.90 -7.31 -16.62
N THR A 66 5.81 -8.28 -16.66
CA THR A 66 5.47 -9.69 -16.97
C THR A 66 4.51 -10.26 -15.94
N ILE A 67 4.78 -10.07 -14.64
CA ILE A 67 3.92 -10.52 -13.55
C ILE A 67 2.52 -9.90 -13.63
N LEU A 68 2.40 -8.61 -13.94
CA LEU A 68 1.10 -7.93 -14.08
C LEU A 68 0.29 -8.43 -15.28
N LEU A 69 0.95 -8.82 -16.37
CA LEU A 69 0.31 -9.30 -17.59
C LEU A 69 -0.17 -10.76 -17.50
N LEU A 70 0.49 -11.60 -16.70
CA LEU A 70 0.16 -13.02 -16.57
C LEU A 70 -1.32 -13.27 -16.17
N PRO A 71 -1.88 -12.63 -15.12
CA PRO A 71 -3.28 -12.77 -14.76
C PRO A 71 -4.26 -12.27 -15.84
N LEU A 72 -3.88 -11.22 -16.58
CA LEU A 72 -4.72 -10.64 -17.63
C LEU A 72 -4.86 -11.56 -18.83
N ARG A 73 -3.78 -12.27 -19.17
CA ARG A 73 -3.80 -13.27 -20.26
C ARG A 73 -4.66 -14.47 -19.92
N GLN A 74 -4.64 -14.93 -18.67
CA GLN A 74 -5.49 -16.05 -18.23
C GLN A 74 -6.99 -15.71 -18.25
N ARG A 75 -7.37 -14.44 -18.08
CA ARG A 75 -8.77 -14.00 -18.15
C ARG A 75 -9.32 -13.78 -19.57
N LYS A 76 -8.46 -13.64 -20.58
CA LYS A 76 -8.89 -13.46 -21.98
C LYS A 76 -9.16 -14.78 -22.72
N GLY A 77 -8.93 -15.92 -22.08
CA GLY A 77 -9.19 -17.27 -22.62
C GLY A 77 -10.50 -17.91 -22.17
N GLU A 78 -11.38 -17.17 -21.48
CA GLU A 78 -12.77 -17.54 -21.16
C GLU A 78 -13.76 -16.66 -21.93
#